data_AF-A0A8S3H364-F1
#
_entry.id   AF-A0A8S3H364-F1
#
_cell.length_a   1.000
_cell.length_b   1.000
_cell.length_c   1.000
_cell.angle_alpha   90.00
_cell.angle_beta   90.00
_cell.angle_gamma   90.00
#
_symmetry.space_group_name_H-M   'P 1'
#
loop_
_entity.id
_entity.type
_entity.pdbx_description
1 polymer ?
#
loop_
_entity_poly.entity_id
_entity_poly.type
_entity_poly.pdbx_seq_one_letter_code
_entity_poly.pdbx_strand_id
1 'polypeptide(L)'
;MDPSGLNDEACINLLLDTLKDHETIKHLSLHIQNIRPADQKETSLMKSLQKHGFISRLCISSSLISREFTEALIYASKEQSTLTYLEFYNCKVKKDDKAEMQSLYDNGSLPHLAFYEEPRWDVLLKETNGSLNRAKTSIP
;
A
#
# COMPACT_ATOMS: atom_id res chain seq x y z
N MET A 1 -10.33 -19.67 -12.82
CA MET A 1 -9.01 -20.33 -12.88
C MET A 1 -8.26 -19.66 -14.02
N ASP A 2 -7.23 -18.89 -13.70
CA ASP A 2 -6.34 -18.30 -14.71
C ASP A 2 -5.51 -19.45 -15.35
N PRO A 3 -5.56 -19.62 -16.68
CA PRO A 3 -4.88 -20.72 -17.36
C PRO A 3 -3.34 -20.61 -17.37
N SER A 4 -2.75 -19.51 -16.90
CA SER A 4 -1.30 -19.31 -16.87
C SER A 4 -0.59 -19.96 -15.69
N GLY A 5 -1.31 -20.35 -14.63
CA GLY A 5 -0.72 -20.85 -13.38
C GLY A 5 0.10 -19.82 -12.59
N LEU A 6 0.28 -18.61 -13.12
CA LEU A 6 0.96 -17.49 -12.47
C LEU A 6 -0.10 -16.65 -11.76
N ASN A 7 -0.16 -16.77 -10.44
CA ASN A 7 -0.95 -15.86 -9.62
C ASN A 7 -0.16 -14.55 -9.37
N ASP A 8 -0.85 -13.49 -8.94
CA ASP A 8 -0.25 -12.17 -8.68
C ASP A 8 1.01 -12.24 -7.80
N GLU A 9 1.03 -13.17 -6.82
CA GLU A 9 2.16 -13.39 -5.92
C GLU A 9 3.38 -14.03 -6.63
N ALA A 10 3.16 -15.01 -7.50
CA ALA A 10 4.23 -15.59 -8.31
C ALA A 10 4.82 -14.56 -9.29
N CYS A 11 3.97 -13.74 -9.91
CA CYS A 11 4.40 -12.69 -10.83
C CYS A 11 5.28 -11.64 -10.16
N ILE A 12 4.85 -11.11 -9.01
CA ILE A 12 5.64 -10.08 -8.30
C ILE A 12 6.95 -10.64 -7.77
N ASN A 13 6.95 -11.88 -7.26
CA ASN A 13 8.19 -12.53 -6.82
C ASN A 13 9.18 -12.69 -7.98
N LEU A 14 8.71 -13.19 -9.13
CA LEU A 14 9.55 -13.35 -10.32
C LEU A 14 10.10 -12.02 -10.82
N LEU A 15 9.27 -10.96 -10.83
CA LEU A 15 9.68 -9.62 -11.23
C LEU A 15 10.81 -9.11 -10.32
N LEU A 16 10.60 -9.11 -9.01
CA LEU A 16 11.57 -8.60 -8.04
C LEU A 16 12.86 -9.43 -8.04
N ASP A 17 12.76 -10.75 -8.16
CA ASP A 17 13.92 -11.63 -8.27
C ASP A 17 14.71 -11.43 -9.56
N THR A 18 14.06 -11.07 -10.67
CA THR A 18 14.75 -10.73 -11.92
C THR A 18 15.44 -9.38 -11.79
N LEU A 19 14.76 -8.38 -11.21
CA LEU A 19 15.26 -7.01 -11.13
C LEU A 19 16.42 -6.82 -10.13
N LYS A 20 16.53 -7.68 -9.12
CA LYS A 20 17.55 -7.54 -8.06
C LYS A 20 19.01 -7.54 -8.56
N ASP A 21 19.26 -8.18 -9.70
CA ASP A 21 20.57 -8.32 -10.32
C ASP A 21 20.79 -7.28 -11.45
N HIS A 22 19.78 -6.47 -11.76
CA HIS A 22 19.88 -5.42 -12.77
C HIS A 22 20.40 -4.11 -12.18
N GLU A 23 21.64 -3.75 -12.55
CA GLU A 23 22.27 -2.52 -12.04
C GLU A 23 21.74 -1.23 -12.71
N THR A 24 21.10 -1.33 -13.88
CA THR A 24 20.67 -0.16 -14.67
C THR A 24 19.27 0.34 -14.33
N ILE A 25 18.41 -0.50 -13.74
CA ILE A 25 17.05 -0.13 -13.40
C ILE A 25 17.07 0.58 -12.05
N LYS A 26 16.84 1.90 -12.08
CA LYS A 26 16.85 2.75 -10.88
C LYS A 26 15.46 3.19 -10.42
N HIS A 27 14.46 3.05 -11.29
CA HIS A 27 13.11 3.53 -11.03
C HIS A 27 12.09 2.51 -11.50
N LEU A 28 11.39 1.93 -10.54
CA LEU A 28 10.29 1.02 -10.73
C LEU A 28 9.06 1.60 -10.01
N SER A 29 7.96 1.68 -10.75
CA SER A 29 6.65 2.04 -10.22
C SER A 29 5.80 0.77 -10.14
N LEU A 30 5.28 0.46 -8.96
CA LEU A 30 4.46 -0.72 -8.72
C LEU A 30 3.10 -0.35 -8.14
N HIS A 31 2.07 -1.05 -8.58
CA HIS A 31 0.79 -1.11 -7.90
C HIS A 31 0.55 -2.55 -7.43
N ILE A 32 0.50 -2.75 -6.12
CA ILE A 32 0.33 -4.06 -5.50
C ILE A 32 -0.98 -4.11 -4.72
N GLN A 33 -1.69 -5.22 -4.84
CA GLN A 33 -2.91 -5.49 -4.08
C GLN A 33 -2.78 -6.72 -3.18
N ASN A 34 -3.65 -6.77 -2.16
CA ASN A 34 -3.81 -7.94 -1.29
C ASN A 34 -2.49 -8.42 -0.67
N ILE A 35 -1.70 -7.49 -0.11
CA ILE A 35 -0.57 -7.82 0.75
C ILE A 35 -1.13 -8.26 2.11
N ARG A 36 -0.60 -9.36 2.62
CA ARG A 36 -0.90 -9.90 3.95
C ARG A 36 0.39 -10.09 4.74
N PRO A 37 0.34 -9.88 6.07
CA PRO A 37 1.48 -10.14 6.92
C PRO A 37 2.04 -11.55 6.73
N ALA A 38 3.35 -11.65 6.56
CA ALA A 38 4.12 -12.88 6.37
C ALA A 38 3.81 -13.69 5.09
N ASP A 39 3.12 -13.11 4.11
CA ASP A 39 3.04 -13.72 2.77
C ASP A 39 4.38 -13.56 2.01
N GLN A 40 4.58 -14.35 0.95
CA GLN A 40 5.86 -14.30 0.23
C GLN A 40 6.01 -12.97 -0.52
N LYS A 41 4.89 -12.42 -0.98
CA LYS A 41 4.81 -11.11 -1.65
C LYS A 41 5.35 -9.97 -0.77
N GLU A 42 4.90 -9.86 0.47
CA GLU A 42 5.37 -8.90 1.47
C GLU A 42 6.86 -9.10 1.73
N THR A 43 7.28 -10.36 1.92
CA THR A 43 8.69 -10.72 2.14
C THR A 43 9.59 -10.26 0.99
N SER A 44 9.19 -10.52 -0.25
CA SER A 44 9.94 -10.12 -1.45
C SER A 44 10.00 -8.61 -1.64
N LEU A 45 8.88 -7.90 -1.36
CA LEU A 45 8.83 -6.44 -1.40
C LEU A 45 9.73 -5.83 -0.33
N MET A 46 9.68 -6.30 0.92
CA MET A 46 10.55 -5.84 2.00
C MET A 46 12.03 -6.00 1.62
N LYS A 47 12.41 -7.19 1.13
CA LYS A 47 13.79 -7.45 0.70
C LYS A 47 14.23 -6.51 -0.41
N SER A 48 13.35 -6.23 -1.37
CA SER A 48 13.63 -5.32 -2.49
C SER A 48 13.79 -3.87 -2.03
N LEU A 49 12.90 -3.40 -1.17
CA LEU A 49 12.94 -2.07 -0.55
C LEU A 49 14.20 -1.87 0.31
N GLN A 50 14.66 -2.91 1.01
CA GLN A 50 15.80 -2.79 1.92
C GLN A 50 17.16 -2.98 1.24
N LYS A 51 17.23 -3.69 0.11
CA LYS A 51 18.52 -4.11 -0.48
C LYS A 51 18.80 -3.57 -1.87
N HIS A 52 17.78 -3.35 -2.70
CA HIS A 52 17.99 -3.18 -4.13
C HIS A 52 17.63 -1.80 -4.66
N GLY A 53 16.87 -1.00 -3.90
CA GLY A 53 16.75 0.44 -4.14
C GLY A 53 16.16 0.88 -5.48
N PHE A 54 15.56 -0.03 -6.25
CA PHE A 54 14.98 0.29 -7.56
C PHE A 54 13.50 0.70 -7.47
N ILE A 55 12.80 0.40 -6.37
CA ILE A 55 11.38 0.77 -6.19
C ILE A 55 11.31 2.24 -5.81
N SER A 56 10.86 3.09 -6.75
CA SER A 56 10.75 4.53 -6.53
C SER A 56 9.34 5.02 -6.28
N ARG A 57 8.34 4.25 -6.74
CA ARG A 57 6.92 4.52 -6.50
C ARG A 57 6.18 3.24 -6.16
N LEU A 58 5.35 3.31 -5.12
CA LEU A 58 4.57 2.17 -4.67
C LEU A 58 3.15 2.60 -4.30
N CYS A 59 2.17 2.08 -5.05
CA CYS A 59 0.76 2.17 -4.71
C CYS A 59 0.31 0.82 -4.15
N ILE A 60 -0.35 0.82 -3.00
CA ILE A 60 -0.80 -0.40 -2.34
C ILE A 60 -2.31 -0.34 -2.17
N SER A 61 -3.04 -1.39 -2.55
CA SER A 61 -4.49 -1.46 -2.38
C SER A 61 -4.98 -2.69 -1.61
N SER A 62 -6.08 -2.55 -0.88
CA SER A 62 -6.82 -3.64 -0.23
C SER A 62 -5.97 -4.56 0.67
N SER A 63 -4.97 -3.98 1.34
CA SER A 63 -3.90 -4.71 2.02
C SER A 63 -3.94 -4.56 3.54
N LEU A 64 -3.34 -5.52 4.24
CA LEU A 64 -3.05 -5.41 5.68
C LEU A 64 -1.56 -5.17 5.82
N ILE A 65 -1.17 -4.00 6.31
CA ILE A 65 0.22 -3.57 6.37
C ILE A 65 0.77 -3.95 7.74
N SER A 66 1.80 -4.79 7.76
CA SER A 66 2.51 -5.17 8.97
C SER A 66 3.43 -4.04 9.48
N ARG A 67 3.94 -4.20 10.70
CA ARG A 67 4.93 -3.25 11.25
C ARG A 67 6.24 -3.38 10.47
N GLU A 68 6.65 -4.61 10.19
CA GLU A 68 7.86 -4.99 9.48
C GLU A 68 7.88 -4.40 8.06
N PHE A 69 6.74 -4.45 7.36
CA PHE A 69 6.63 -3.85 6.04
C PHE A 69 6.66 -2.32 6.10
N THR A 70 6.05 -1.71 7.10
CA THR A 70 6.16 -0.26 7.36
C THR A 70 7.62 0.15 7.56
N GLU A 71 8.38 -0.59 8.38
CA GLU A 71 9.81 -0.32 8.62
C GLU A 71 10.64 -0.41 7.34
N ALA A 72 10.35 -1.37 6.45
CA ALA A 72 11.01 -1.46 5.16
C ALA A 72 10.70 -0.26 4.24
N LEU A 73 9.45 0.23 4.22
CA LEU A 73 9.06 1.42 3.46
C LEU A 73 9.77 2.69 3.97
N ILE A 74 9.82 2.84 5.30
CA ILE A 74 10.50 3.95 5.96
C ILE A 74 12.00 3.90 5.65
N TYR A 75 12.63 2.73 5.77
CA TYR A 75 14.04 2.55 5.45
C TYR A 75 14.37 2.93 4.00
N ALA A 76 13.57 2.45 3.03
CA ALA A 76 13.75 2.78 1.62
C ALA A 76 13.63 4.29 1.33
N SER A 77 12.74 4.97 2.03
CA SER A 77 12.54 6.42 1.87
C SER A 77 13.63 7.23 2.58
N LYS A 78 13.94 6.90 3.83
CA LYS A 78 14.83 7.70 4.70
C LYS A 78 16.31 7.40 4.49
N GLU A 79 16.67 6.12 4.51
CA GLU A 79 18.08 5.70 4.54
C GLU A 79 18.64 5.50 3.12
N GLN A 80 17.77 5.09 2.18
CA GLN A 80 18.17 4.91 0.78
C GLN A 80 17.73 6.05 -0.14
N SER A 81 16.71 6.82 0.24
CA SER A 81 16.10 7.87 -0.61
C SER A 81 15.64 7.35 -1.98
N THR A 82 15.26 6.07 -2.04
CA THR A 82 14.84 5.40 -3.29
C THR A 82 13.34 5.49 -3.47
N LEU A 83 12.57 5.22 -2.41
CA LEU A 83 11.12 5.35 -2.40
C LEU A 83 10.71 6.82 -2.21
N THR A 84 10.11 7.41 -3.24
CA THR A 84 9.75 8.84 -3.26
C THR A 84 8.25 9.08 -3.36
N TYR A 85 7.48 8.02 -3.62
CA TYR A 85 6.03 8.07 -3.78
C TYR A 85 5.39 6.84 -3.17
N LEU A 86 4.52 7.05 -2.18
CA LEU A 86 3.82 6.00 -1.49
C LEU A 86 2.33 6.33 -1.36
N GLU A 87 1.47 5.40 -1.79
CA GLU A 87 0.03 5.53 -1.65
C GLU A 87 -0.59 4.27 -1.10
N PHE A 88 -1.62 4.45 -0.29
CA PHE A 88 -2.42 3.37 0.27
C PHE A 88 -3.88 3.58 -0.07
N TYR A 89 -4.52 2.60 -0.68
CA TYR A 89 -5.96 2.57 -0.98
C TYR A 89 -6.62 1.44 -0.20
N ASN A 90 -7.57 1.73 0.69
CA ASN A 90 -8.26 0.72 1.50
C ASN A 90 -7.31 -0.21 2.25
N CYS A 91 -6.20 0.33 2.74
CA CYS A 91 -5.22 -0.46 3.50
C CYS A 91 -5.43 -0.28 5.00
N LYS A 92 -5.33 -1.38 5.74
CA LYS A 92 -5.26 -1.34 7.20
C LYS A 92 -3.81 -1.13 7.61
N VAL A 93 -3.50 0.10 8.02
CA VAL A 93 -2.21 0.54 8.54
C VAL A 93 -2.44 1.00 9.99
N LYS A 94 -1.56 0.64 10.94
CA LYS A 94 -1.71 1.09 12.33
C LYS A 94 -1.54 2.61 12.41
N LYS A 95 -2.18 3.22 13.41
CA LYS A 95 -2.13 4.69 13.60
C LYS A 95 -0.71 5.20 13.79
N ASP A 96 0.08 4.50 14.61
CA ASP A 96 1.46 4.90 14.91
C ASP A 96 2.35 4.76 13.66
N ASP A 97 2.15 3.69 12.87
CA ASP A 97 2.81 3.48 11.58
C ASP A 97 2.47 4.61 10.57
N LYS A 98 1.19 5.03 10.50
CA LYS A 98 0.78 6.19 9.68
C LYS A 98 1.47 7.47 10.14
N ALA A 99 1.53 7.71 11.45
CA ALA A 99 2.16 8.90 12.02
C ALA A 99 3.67 8.94 11.75
N GLU A 100 4.35 7.80 11.82
CA GLU A 100 5.77 7.70 11.49
C GLU A 100 6.02 8.04 10.01
N MET A 101 5.27 7.43 9.08
CA MET A 101 5.36 7.77 7.66
C MET A 101 5.00 9.25 7.38
N GLN A 102 4.02 9.81 8.08
CA GLN A 102 3.67 11.23 7.97
C GLN A 102 4.85 12.12 8.35
N SER A 103 5.61 11.78 9.38
CA SER A 103 6.81 12.54 9.75
C SER A 103 7.90 12.55 8.66
N LEU A 104 8.00 11.48 7.86
CA LEU A 104 8.89 11.43 6.70
C LEU A 104 8.39 12.34 5.56
N TYR A 105 7.07 12.43 5.38
CA TYR A 105 6.50 13.38 4.42
C TYR A 105 6.74 14.83 4.87
N ASP A 106 6.46 15.13 6.14
CA ASP A 106 6.61 16.47 6.70
C ASP A 106 8.05 16.98 6.64
N ASN A 107 9.04 16.09 6.76
CA ASN A 107 10.46 16.42 6.67
C ASN A 107 11.06 16.30 5.26
N GLY A 108 10.26 15.91 4.26
CA GLY A 108 10.68 15.80 2.86
C GLY A 108 11.43 14.53 2.47
N SER A 109 11.67 13.59 3.39
CA SER A 109 12.28 12.29 3.08
C SER A 109 11.37 11.39 2.23
N LEU A 110 10.05 11.60 2.30
CA LEU A 110 9.05 10.96 1.44
C LEU A 110 8.20 12.03 0.75
N PRO A 111 8.59 12.54 -0.43
CA PRO A 111 7.95 13.69 -1.07
C PRO A 111 6.46 13.53 -1.38
N HIS A 112 5.98 12.28 -1.49
CA HIS A 112 4.57 12.01 -1.69
C HIS A 112 4.10 10.85 -0.83
N LEU A 113 3.11 11.13 0.01
CA LEU A 113 2.41 10.16 0.84
C LEU A 113 0.91 10.43 0.81
N ALA A 114 0.09 9.43 0.49
CA ALA A 114 -1.35 9.55 0.59
C ALA A 114 -2.01 8.27 1.12
N PHE A 115 -3.11 8.47 1.86
CA PHE A 115 -3.97 7.40 2.36
C PHE A 115 -5.39 7.68 1.88
N TYR A 116 -5.94 6.76 1.10
CA TYR A 116 -7.29 6.78 0.60
C TYR A 116 -8.09 5.66 1.25
N GLU A 117 -9.28 6.00 1.72
CA GLU A 117 -10.26 5.06 2.23
C GLU A 117 -11.52 5.24 1.36
N GLU A 118 -11.92 4.21 0.61
CA GLU A 118 -13.24 4.15 0.01
C GLU A 118 -14.27 4.24 1.13
N PRO A 119 -15.33 5.04 0.97
CA PRO A 119 -16.42 5.01 1.91
C PRO A 119 -17.03 3.62 1.93
N ARG A 120 -17.33 3.12 3.13
CA ARG A 120 -18.14 1.90 3.29
C ARG A 120 -19.52 2.16 2.68
N TRP A 121 -19.74 1.69 1.46
CA TRP A 121 -21.02 1.83 0.76
C TRP A 121 -22.19 1.28 1.58
N ASP A 122 -21.96 0.26 2.41
CA ASP A 122 -22.94 -0.28 3.36
C ASP A 122 -23.29 0.68 4.52
N VAL A 123 -22.35 1.52 4.94
CA VAL A 123 -22.58 2.58 5.94
C VAL A 123 -23.35 3.74 5.31
N LEU A 124 -22.93 4.18 4.12
CA LEU A 124 -23.62 5.24 3.38
C LEU A 124 -25.08 4.85 3.07
N LEU A 125 -25.32 3.62 2.62
CA LEU A 125 -26.68 3.14 2.35
C LEU A 125 -27.56 3.06 3.61
N LYS A 126 -26.99 2.75 4.78
CA LYS A 126 -27.73 2.77 6.06
C LYS A 126 -28.08 4.19 6.49
N GLU A 127 -27.17 5.13 6.30
CA GLU A 127 -27.40 6.55 6.62
C GLU A 127 -28.44 7.18 5.69
N THR A 128 -28.40 6.88 4.39
CA THR A 128 -29.39 7.37 3.43
C THR A 128 -30.77 6.74 3.67
N ASN A 129 -30.83 5.42 3.90
CA ASN A 129 -32.10 4.73 4.15
C ASN A 129 -32.71 5.10 5.51
N GLY A 130 -31.88 5.30 6.54
CA GLY A 130 -32.32 5.77 7.85
C GLY A 130 -32.88 7.20 7.81
N SER A 131 -32.30 8.06 6.99
CA SER A 131 -32.75 9.45 6.79
C SER A 131 -34.06 9.52 5.99
N LEU A 132 -34.23 8.69 4.96
CA LEU A 132 -35.47 8.57 4.20
C LEU A 132 -36.64 8.05 5.05
N ASN A 133 -36.40 7.09 5.94
CA ASN A 133 -37.44 6.55 6.81
C ASN A 133 -37.89 7.56 7.88
N ARG A 134 -36.96 8.36 8.43
CA ARG A 134 -37.29 9.44 9.37
C ARG A 134 -38.11 10.56 8.73
N ALA A 135 -37.80 10.91 7.49
CA ALA A 135 -38.57 11.90 6.73
C ALA A 135 -40.01 11.43 6.45
N LYS A 136 -40.24 10.12 6.28
CA LYS A 136 -41.59 9.55 6.07
C LYS A 136 -42.43 9.47 7.35
N THR A 137 -41.81 9.37 8.53
CA THR A 137 -42.53 9.31 9.82
C THR A 137 -42.84 10.66 10.45
N SER A 138 -42.31 11.76 9.88
CA SER A 138 -42.51 13.13 10.37
C SER A 138 -43.46 13.96 9.50
N ILE A 139 -44.20 13.32 8.58
CA ILE A 139 -45.33 13.95 7.89
C ILE A 139 -46.58 13.61 8.70
N PRO A 140 -47.27 14.61 9.30
CA PRO A 140 -48.49 14.38 10.10
C PRO A 140 -49.67 13.88 9.26
#